data_AF-A0A6F8Y553-F1
#
_entry.id   AF-A0A6F8Y553-F1
#
_cell.length_a   1.000
_cell.length_b   1.000
_cell.length_c   1.000
_cell.angle_alpha   90.00
_cell.angle_beta   90.00
_cell.angle_gamma   90.00
#
_symmetry.space_group_name_H-M   'P 1'
#
loop_
_entity.id
_entity.type
_entity.pdbx_description
1 polymer ?
#
loop_
_entity_poly.entity_id
_entity_poly.type
_entity_poly.pdbx_seq_one_letter_code
_entity_poly.pdbx_strand_id
1 'polypeptide(L)'
;MSAVGAAQLAATIGPALAMIALQMQLSEVAGLARTNIALTNQVLTTIRHEQWAELTALVASIDRAVDRAREIKSVPTSLWNSVAGTEPALRKQRDLYRLNVSDHIRQIRHNTQGRRVYLGTNAEAILFDAHALLSSLKAWTGYQALHAARARAAGADDLDEACLVEVIARDTRTALDSALSEVTSLVEALTRELRIIVELPGRGTLPLSGKRKDSTAVRQTSAGLLEAIQPLANALRPPAPPLEVLDAVCAPESLDLEPYLRVLRWFLDDGETLRVLGFPDQPEASDPLSSILNGAMGKLAAARDKAPAKTLVAVTDRRIITAKTNTFLEQGEIRQEIPIERVRYVRAATSRDKSSRSAIDLITRDENIRWHFQVDIENTQVDTLAAVLAESMTIPDIEREELQRRSHAAIGAGSKGEIVGTTSTEPTGSEATTGIAE
;
A
#
# COMPACT_ATOMS: atom_id res chain seq x y z
N MET A 1 17.92 20.80 -11.41
CA MET A 1 17.41 22.08 -10.86
C MET A 1 16.02 21.85 -10.31
N SER A 2 15.96 21.77 -8.98
CA SER A 2 14.79 21.95 -8.09
C SER A 2 13.39 21.53 -8.58
N ALA A 3 13.00 20.29 -8.26
CA ALA A 3 11.61 19.93 -7.96
C ALA A 3 11.19 20.51 -6.58
N VAL A 4 11.48 21.79 -6.36
CA VAL A 4 11.01 22.53 -5.19
C VAL A 4 9.58 22.95 -5.49
N GLY A 5 8.64 22.22 -4.88
CA GLY A 5 7.43 22.79 -4.30
C GLY A 5 6.35 23.29 -5.26
N ALA A 6 5.51 22.40 -5.79
CA ALA A 6 4.13 22.80 -6.06
C ALA A 6 3.35 23.02 -4.74
N ALA A 7 3.55 22.12 -3.76
CA ALA A 7 2.98 22.26 -2.41
C ALA A 7 3.66 23.37 -1.59
N GLN A 8 4.98 23.53 -1.69
CA GLN A 8 5.72 24.54 -0.93
C GLN A 8 5.51 25.98 -1.45
N LEU A 9 5.27 26.17 -2.76
CA LEU A 9 4.91 27.49 -3.32
C LEU A 9 3.45 27.88 -3.00
N ALA A 10 2.56 26.92 -2.69
CA ALA A 10 1.16 27.22 -2.35
C ALA A 10 0.99 27.85 -0.96
N ALA A 11 1.97 27.70 -0.06
CA ALA A 11 1.87 28.19 1.31
C ALA A 11 1.92 29.74 1.43
N THR A 12 2.46 30.43 0.43
CA THR A 12 2.60 31.91 0.41
C THR A 12 1.85 32.59 -0.74
N ILE A 13 1.29 31.81 -1.67
CA ILE A 13 0.52 32.32 -2.81
C ILE A 13 -0.98 32.30 -2.48
N GLY A 14 -1.68 33.42 -2.66
CA GLY A 14 -3.13 33.50 -2.39
C GLY A 14 -3.93 32.42 -3.14
N PRO A 15 -5.02 31.87 -2.56
CA PRO A 15 -5.73 30.68 -3.07
C PRO A 15 -6.00 30.63 -4.58
N ALA A 16 -6.47 31.73 -5.19
CA ALA A 16 -6.78 31.75 -6.63
C ALA A 16 -5.53 31.59 -7.52
N LEU A 17 -4.38 32.15 -7.14
CA LEU A 17 -3.14 32.01 -7.91
C LEU A 17 -2.60 30.58 -7.82
N ALA A 18 -2.71 29.93 -6.65
CA ALA A 18 -2.37 28.52 -6.48
C ALA A 18 -3.27 27.62 -7.36
N MET A 19 -4.59 27.89 -7.39
CA MET A 19 -5.51 27.15 -8.26
C MET A 19 -5.23 27.33 -9.75
N ILE A 20 -4.83 28.54 -10.18
CA ILE A 20 -4.44 28.78 -11.58
C ILE A 20 -3.19 27.97 -11.95
N ALA A 21 -2.19 27.93 -11.06
CA ALA A 21 -0.97 27.14 -11.26
C ALA A 21 -1.30 25.64 -11.39
N LEU A 22 -2.13 25.12 -10.48
CA LEU A 22 -2.61 23.74 -10.52
C LEU A 22 -3.40 23.43 -11.79
N GLN A 23 -4.28 24.34 -12.20
CA GLN A 23 -5.05 24.19 -13.44
C GLN A 23 -4.13 24.08 -14.67
N MET A 24 -3.01 24.81 -14.71
CA MET A 24 -2.04 24.70 -15.80
C MET A 24 -1.34 23.34 -15.79
N GLN A 25 -0.84 22.89 -14.63
CA GLN A 25 -0.22 21.57 -14.50
C GLN A 25 -1.19 20.45 -14.91
N LEU A 26 -2.42 20.46 -14.38
CA LEU A 26 -3.43 19.48 -14.74
C LEU A 26 -3.85 19.56 -16.22
N SER A 27 -3.75 20.72 -16.86
CA SER A 27 -4.01 20.86 -18.30
C SER A 27 -2.98 20.13 -19.15
N GLU A 28 -1.69 20.25 -18.79
CA GLU A 28 -0.60 19.53 -19.46
C GLU A 28 -0.78 18.02 -19.30
N VAL A 29 -1.08 17.57 -18.07
CA VAL A 29 -1.32 16.15 -17.77
C VAL A 29 -2.54 15.61 -18.52
N ALA A 30 -3.67 16.31 -18.48
CA ALA A 30 -4.88 15.92 -19.19
C ALA A 30 -4.66 15.91 -20.72
N GLY A 31 -3.82 16.80 -21.24
CA GLY A 31 -3.41 16.82 -22.65
C GLY A 31 -2.68 15.55 -23.08
N LEU A 32 -1.68 15.12 -22.29
CA LEU A 32 -0.96 13.86 -22.51
C LEU A 32 -1.92 12.65 -22.49
N ALA A 33 -2.85 12.62 -21.53
CA ALA A 33 -3.82 11.55 -21.43
C ALA A 33 -4.77 11.47 -22.64
N ARG A 34 -5.26 12.62 -23.16
CA ARG A 34 -6.13 12.66 -24.34
C ARG A 34 -5.45 12.10 -25.58
N THR A 35 -4.17 12.42 -25.79
CA THR A 35 -3.40 11.89 -26.92
C THR A 35 -3.32 10.37 -26.89
N ASN A 36 -3.11 9.78 -25.71
CA ASN A 36 -3.05 8.33 -25.54
C ASN A 36 -4.41 7.65 -25.81
N ILE A 37 -5.52 8.29 -25.44
CA ILE A 37 -6.84 7.70 -25.72
C ILE A 37 -7.29 7.92 -27.16
N ALA A 38 -6.94 9.04 -27.80
CA ALA A 38 -7.26 9.25 -29.21
C ALA A 38 -6.72 8.13 -30.12
N LEU A 39 -5.54 7.58 -29.77
CA LEU A 39 -4.95 6.41 -30.43
C LEU A 39 -5.72 5.10 -30.13
N THR A 40 -6.40 5.03 -28.99
CA THR A 40 -7.11 3.84 -28.48
C THR A 40 -8.62 3.86 -28.80
N ASN A 41 -9.16 5.00 -29.22
CA ASN A 41 -10.59 5.29 -29.39
C ASN A 41 -11.32 4.53 -30.51
N GLN A 42 -10.61 3.74 -31.31
CA GLN A 42 -11.21 3.06 -32.45
C GLN A 42 -12.13 1.89 -32.06
N VAL A 43 -12.25 1.54 -30.76
CA VAL A 43 -12.88 0.29 -30.28
C VAL A 43 -13.89 0.46 -29.12
N LEU A 44 -14.19 1.69 -28.65
CA LEU A 44 -15.08 1.90 -27.50
C LEU A 44 -16.56 1.47 -27.73
N THR A 45 -17.26 1.10 -26.66
CA THR A 45 -18.69 0.77 -26.69
C THR A 45 -19.59 2.01 -26.63
N THR A 46 -20.86 1.90 -27.06
CA THR A 46 -21.83 3.02 -27.10
C THR A 46 -22.05 3.67 -25.73
N ILE A 47 -22.16 2.89 -24.65
CA ILE A 47 -22.33 3.42 -23.29
C ILE A 47 -21.15 4.33 -22.91
N ARG A 48 -19.93 3.95 -23.32
CA ARG A 48 -18.72 4.72 -23.02
C ARG A 48 -18.62 5.99 -23.84
N HIS A 49 -19.13 5.99 -25.07
CA HIS A 49 -19.23 7.21 -25.88
C HIS A 49 -20.15 8.24 -25.23
N GLU A 50 -21.26 7.83 -24.62
CA GLU A 50 -22.18 8.75 -23.94
C GLU A 50 -21.53 9.36 -22.68
N GLN A 51 -20.94 8.52 -21.82
CA GLN A 51 -20.20 8.98 -20.64
C GLN A 51 -19.06 9.94 -21.01
N TRP A 52 -18.35 9.63 -22.08
CA TRP A 52 -17.30 10.48 -22.62
C TRP A 52 -17.86 11.84 -23.04
N ALA A 53 -18.94 11.85 -23.83
CA ALA A 53 -19.53 13.07 -24.35
C ALA A 53 -19.98 13.99 -23.21
N GLU A 54 -20.62 13.44 -22.17
CA GLU A 54 -21.02 14.19 -20.97
C GLU A 54 -19.81 14.82 -20.27
N LEU A 55 -18.78 14.02 -19.93
CA LEU A 55 -17.58 14.53 -19.27
C LEU A 55 -16.87 15.58 -20.12
N THR A 56 -16.72 15.34 -21.42
CA THR A 56 -16.02 16.25 -22.34
C THR A 56 -16.76 17.57 -22.46
N ALA A 57 -18.09 17.56 -22.53
CA ALA A 57 -18.90 18.76 -22.57
C ALA A 57 -18.75 19.58 -21.27
N LEU A 58 -18.77 18.93 -20.10
CA LEU A 58 -18.55 19.58 -18.80
C LEU A 58 -17.15 20.20 -18.73
N VAL A 59 -16.11 19.44 -19.06
CA VAL A 59 -14.72 19.92 -19.06
C VAL A 59 -14.55 21.08 -20.03
N ALA A 60 -15.09 21.00 -21.24
CA ALA A 60 -15.01 22.07 -22.24
C ALA A 60 -15.79 23.33 -21.82
N SER A 61 -16.86 23.19 -21.04
CA SER A 61 -17.58 24.34 -20.46
C SER A 61 -16.69 25.09 -19.48
N ILE A 62 -16.07 24.37 -18.54
CA ILE A 62 -15.18 24.95 -17.55
C ILE A 62 -13.91 25.52 -18.19
N ASP A 63 -13.25 24.79 -19.08
CA ASP A 63 -12.03 25.24 -19.76
C ASP A 63 -12.28 26.57 -20.49
N ARG A 64 -13.37 26.67 -21.26
CA ARG A 64 -13.76 27.92 -21.92
C ARG A 64 -14.02 29.06 -20.94
N ALA A 65 -14.63 28.78 -19.79
CA ALA A 65 -14.89 29.80 -18.79
C ALA A 65 -13.60 30.28 -18.11
N VAL A 66 -12.67 29.35 -17.81
CA VAL A 66 -11.33 29.67 -17.27
C VAL A 66 -10.54 30.51 -18.27
N ASP A 67 -10.53 30.15 -19.56
CA ASP A 67 -9.79 30.88 -20.59
C ASP A 67 -10.32 32.31 -20.75
N ARG A 68 -11.65 32.48 -20.82
CA ARG A 68 -12.28 33.80 -20.85
C ARG A 68 -11.96 34.62 -19.60
N ALA A 69 -12.03 34.03 -18.42
CA ALA A 69 -11.71 34.69 -17.16
C ALA A 69 -10.25 35.16 -17.11
N ARG A 70 -9.32 34.35 -17.65
CA ARG A 70 -7.90 34.69 -17.76
C ARG A 70 -7.68 35.84 -18.74
N GLU A 71 -8.32 35.80 -19.90
CA GLU A 71 -8.20 36.84 -20.94
C GLU A 71 -8.62 38.22 -20.39
N ILE A 72 -9.75 38.28 -19.69
CA ILE A 72 -10.29 39.53 -19.12
C ILE A 72 -9.80 39.82 -17.70
N LYS A 73 -8.97 38.94 -17.13
CA LYS A 73 -8.43 38.99 -15.75
C LYS A 73 -9.48 39.20 -14.66
N SER A 74 -10.70 38.70 -14.88
CA SER A 74 -11.85 38.88 -13.99
C SER A 74 -12.90 37.79 -14.23
N VAL A 75 -13.80 37.59 -13.27
CA VAL A 75 -14.98 36.70 -13.41
C VAL A 75 -16.26 37.53 -13.29
N PRO A 76 -16.76 38.10 -14.41
CA PRO A 76 -18.03 38.81 -14.42
C PRO A 76 -19.20 37.90 -14.03
N THR A 77 -20.30 38.50 -13.54
CA THR A 77 -21.52 37.78 -13.15
C THR A 77 -22.07 36.92 -14.28
N SER A 78 -22.06 37.42 -15.53
CA SER A 78 -22.52 36.68 -16.70
C SER A 78 -21.69 35.43 -16.99
N LEU A 79 -20.36 35.51 -16.80
CA LEU A 79 -19.46 34.37 -16.96
C LEU A 79 -19.69 33.35 -15.85
N TRP A 80 -19.79 33.80 -14.60
CA TRP A 80 -20.08 32.93 -13.47
C TRP A 80 -21.41 32.17 -13.65
N ASN A 81 -22.48 32.88 -14.03
CA ASN A 81 -23.81 32.30 -14.22
C ASN A 81 -23.84 31.20 -15.29
N SER A 82 -22.92 31.23 -16.26
CA SER A 82 -22.81 30.16 -17.28
C SER A 82 -22.29 28.82 -16.73
N VAL A 83 -21.58 28.83 -15.59
CA VAL A 83 -20.96 27.65 -14.99
C VAL A 83 -21.46 27.32 -13.58
N ALA A 84 -22.13 28.25 -12.90
CA ALA A 84 -22.54 28.13 -11.51
C ALA A 84 -23.31 26.82 -11.22
N GLY A 85 -24.22 26.41 -12.12
CA GLY A 85 -25.03 25.19 -11.96
C GLY A 85 -24.31 23.87 -12.25
N THR A 86 -23.04 23.89 -12.65
CA THR A 86 -22.30 22.68 -13.05
C THR A 86 -21.68 21.93 -11.88
N GLU A 87 -21.65 22.51 -10.68
CA GLU A 87 -20.98 21.93 -9.51
C GLU A 87 -21.44 20.49 -9.18
N PRO A 88 -22.75 20.18 -9.10
CA PRO A 88 -23.20 18.83 -8.75
C PRO A 88 -22.79 17.80 -9.81
N ALA A 89 -22.79 18.19 -11.09
CA ALA A 89 -22.37 17.33 -12.19
C ALA A 89 -20.86 17.06 -12.15
N LEU A 90 -20.03 18.08 -11.91
CA LEU A 90 -18.58 17.91 -11.75
C LEU A 90 -18.24 17.00 -10.57
N ARG A 91 -18.92 17.18 -9.44
CA ARG A 91 -18.74 16.34 -8.25
C ARG A 91 -19.11 14.88 -8.55
N LYS A 92 -20.26 14.65 -9.20
CA LYS A 92 -20.70 13.32 -9.64
C LYS A 92 -19.66 12.63 -10.51
N GLN A 93 -19.14 13.31 -11.54
CA GLN A 93 -18.14 12.74 -12.44
C GLN A 93 -16.83 12.40 -11.71
N ARG A 94 -16.36 13.27 -10.82
CA ARG A 94 -15.17 13.02 -10.00
C ARG A 94 -15.34 11.77 -9.12
N ASP A 95 -16.45 11.69 -8.40
CA ASP A 95 -16.70 10.58 -7.47
C ASP A 95 -16.88 9.25 -8.21
N LEU A 96 -17.49 9.27 -9.40
CA LEU A 96 -17.63 8.12 -10.30
C LEU A 96 -16.27 7.58 -10.72
N TYR A 97 -15.41 8.42 -11.32
CA TYR A 97 -14.13 7.95 -11.85
C TYR A 97 -13.13 7.60 -10.75
N ARG A 98 -13.25 8.25 -9.59
CA ARG A 98 -12.52 7.83 -8.39
C ARG A 98 -12.86 6.39 -8.02
N LEU A 99 -14.15 6.06 -7.94
CA LEU A 99 -14.61 4.72 -7.61
C LEU A 99 -14.18 3.70 -8.66
N ASN A 100 -14.33 4.01 -9.95
CA ASN A 100 -13.93 3.12 -11.04
C ASN A 100 -12.43 2.78 -10.98
N VAL A 101 -11.55 3.77 -10.81
CA VAL A 101 -10.10 3.55 -10.70
C VAL A 101 -9.76 2.75 -9.44
N SER A 102 -10.39 3.06 -8.30
CA SER A 102 -10.22 2.28 -7.07
C SER A 102 -10.65 0.82 -7.26
N ASP A 103 -11.73 0.57 -8.00
CA ASP A 103 -12.21 -0.78 -8.27
C ASP A 103 -11.30 -1.53 -9.25
N HIS A 104 -10.76 -0.85 -10.27
CA HIS A 104 -9.71 -1.41 -11.13
C HIS A 104 -8.49 -1.86 -10.32
N ILE A 105 -7.98 -1.00 -9.43
CA ILE A 105 -6.85 -1.34 -8.55
C ILE A 105 -7.18 -2.56 -7.70
N ARG A 106 -8.37 -2.61 -7.10
CA ARG A 106 -8.83 -3.73 -6.27
C ARG A 106 -8.87 -5.04 -7.05
N GLN A 107 -9.43 -5.01 -8.26
CA GLN A 107 -9.53 -6.19 -9.14
C GLN A 107 -8.16 -6.67 -9.61
N ILE A 108 -7.24 -5.75 -9.90
CA ILE A 108 -5.88 -6.10 -10.29
C ILE A 108 -5.15 -6.70 -9.08
N ARG A 109 -5.16 -6.03 -7.93
CA ARG A 109 -4.44 -6.44 -6.73
C ARG A 109 -4.92 -7.78 -6.18
N HIS A 110 -6.21 -7.88 -5.85
CA HIS A 110 -6.72 -8.96 -4.99
C HIS A 110 -7.25 -10.18 -5.75
N ASN A 111 -7.57 -10.06 -7.05
CA ASN A 111 -8.10 -11.17 -7.83
C ASN A 111 -7.00 -11.83 -8.68
N THR A 112 -5.98 -12.41 -8.05
CA THR A 112 -4.81 -12.96 -8.74
C THR A 112 -5.17 -13.99 -9.84
N GLN A 113 -6.21 -14.80 -9.61
CA GLN A 113 -6.67 -15.80 -10.57
C GLN A 113 -7.47 -15.19 -11.75
N GLY A 114 -8.26 -14.15 -11.49
CA GLY A 114 -9.07 -13.44 -12.48
C GLY A 114 -8.37 -12.24 -13.12
N ARG A 115 -7.23 -11.79 -12.59
CA ARG A 115 -6.44 -10.62 -13.02
C ARG A 115 -6.19 -10.62 -14.53
N ARG A 116 -5.91 -11.79 -15.09
CA ARG A 116 -5.74 -11.99 -16.54
C ARG A 116 -7.00 -11.60 -17.31
N VAL A 117 -8.12 -12.23 -16.97
CA VAL A 117 -9.40 -12.02 -17.65
C VAL A 117 -9.80 -10.57 -17.50
N TYR A 118 -9.60 -10.03 -16.30
CA TYR A 118 -9.87 -8.64 -16.01
C TYR A 118 -9.09 -7.69 -16.91
N LEU A 119 -7.76 -7.78 -16.95
CA LEU A 119 -6.92 -6.92 -17.78
C LEU A 119 -7.20 -7.10 -19.27
N GLY A 120 -7.43 -8.33 -19.73
CA GLY A 120 -7.76 -8.62 -21.13
C GLY A 120 -9.09 -8.01 -21.59
N THR A 121 -10.07 -7.89 -20.68
CA THR A 121 -11.40 -7.34 -21.00
C THR A 121 -11.53 -5.85 -20.66
N ASN A 122 -10.73 -5.34 -19.72
CA ASN A 122 -10.91 -4.01 -19.14
C ASN A 122 -9.72 -3.06 -19.40
N ALA A 123 -8.76 -3.39 -20.27
CA ALA A 123 -7.65 -2.49 -20.58
C ALA A 123 -8.11 -1.10 -21.02
N GLU A 124 -9.03 -1.04 -21.98
CA GLU A 124 -9.65 0.22 -22.43
C GLU A 124 -10.43 0.93 -21.32
N ALA A 125 -10.97 0.16 -20.37
CA ALA A 125 -11.63 0.70 -19.19
C ALA A 125 -10.67 1.41 -18.26
N ILE A 126 -9.63 0.71 -17.85
CA ILE A 126 -8.59 1.24 -16.99
C ILE A 126 -8.00 2.53 -17.57
N LEU A 127 -7.70 2.55 -18.88
CA LEU A 127 -7.14 3.72 -19.53
C LEU A 127 -8.13 4.91 -19.55
N PHE A 128 -9.38 4.65 -19.94
CA PHE A 128 -10.43 5.68 -19.98
C PHE A 128 -10.70 6.25 -18.58
N ASP A 129 -10.92 5.39 -17.59
CA ASP A 129 -11.28 5.79 -16.23
C ASP A 129 -10.11 6.56 -15.55
N ALA A 130 -8.85 6.18 -15.82
CA ALA A 130 -7.67 6.94 -15.35
C ALA A 130 -7.60 8.36 -15.96
N HIS A 131 -7.90 8.50 -17.25
CA HIS A 131 -7.97 9.83 -17.87
C HIS A 131 -9.15 10.65 -17.35
N ALA A 132 -10.31 10.01 -17.24
CA ALA A 132 -11.53 10.66 -16.81
C ALA A 132 -11.42 11.18 -15.36
N LEU A 133 -10.69 10.45 -14.51
CA LEU A 133 -10.30 10.90 -13.17
C LEU A 133 -9.51 12.23 -13.23
N LEU A 134 -8.51 12.33 -14.11
CA LEU A 134 -7.70 13.55 -14.25
C LEU A 134 -8.46 14.70 -14.90
N SER A 135 -9.26 14.41 -15.93
CA SER A 135 -10.10 15.41 -16.60
C SER A 135 -11.16 15.98 -15.67
N SER A 136 -11.80 15.14 -14.85
CA SER A 136 -12.76 15.60 -13.85
C SER A 136 -12.09 16.42 -12.73
N LEU A 137 -10.89 16.04 -12.28
CA LEU A 137 -10.11 16.83 -11.33
C LEU A 137 -9.71 18.21 -11.90
N LYS A 138 -9.30 18.25 -13.17
CA LYS A 138 -9.01 19.50 -13.89
C LYS A 138 -10.25 20.40 -13.95
N ALA A 139 -11.39 19.87 -14.37
CA ALA A 139 -12.62 20.66 -14.46
C ALA A 139 -13.09 21.13 -13.08
N TRP A 140 -12.96 20.29 -12.05
CA TRP A 140 -13.23 20.68 -10.67
C TRP A 140 -12.33 21.83 -10.22
N THR A 141 -11.01 21.72 -10.44
CA THR A 141 -10.04 22.76 -10.08
C THR A 141 -10.31 24.08 -10.81
N GLY A 142 -10.65 24.02 -12.11
CA GLY A 142 -11.03 25.18 -12.89
C GLY A 142 -12.31 25.85 -12.39
N TYR A 143 -13.34 25.07 -12.05
CA TYR A 143 -14.57 25.58 -11.45
C TYR A 143 -14.29 26.28 -10.12
N GLN A 144 -13.50 25.65 -9.26
CA GLN A 144 -13.11 26.19 -7.97
C GLN A 144 -12.29 27.50 -8.10
N ALA A 145 -11.40 27.58 -9.10
CA ALA A 145 -10.67 28.80 -9.41
C ALA A 145 -11.60 29.95 -9.81
N LEU A 146 -12.61 29.67 -10.66
CA LEU A 146 -13.62 30.63 -11.08
C LEU A 146 -14.48 31.08 -9.90
N HIS A 147 -14.89 30.15 -9.03
CA HIS A 147 -15.70 30.43 -7.84
C HIS A 147 -14.95 31.35 -6.88
N ALA A 148 -13.69 31.04 -6.55
CA ALA A 148 -12.89 31.87 -5.67
C ALA A 148 -12.57 33.26 -6.26
N ALA A 149 -12.36 33.36 -7.58
CA ALA A 149 -12.15 34.64 -8.25
C ALA A 149 -13.43 35.49 -8.25
N ARG A 150 -14.60 34.87 -8.47
CA ARG A 150 -15.90 35.54 -8.36
C ARG A 150 -16.15 36.04 -6.95
N ALA A 151 -15.89 35.19 -5.97
CA ALA A 151 -16.02 35.49 -4.55
C ALA A 151 -15.18 36.75 -4.22
N ARG A 152 -13.89 36.77 -4.58
CA ARG A 152 -13.03 37.95 -4.36
C ARG A 152 -13.54 39.24 -4.98
N ALA A 153 -14.15 39.17 -6.16
CA ALA A 153 -14.70 40.34 -6.81
C ALA A 153 -15.94 40.90 -6.09
N ALA A 154 -16.74 40.03 -5.44
CA ALA A 154 -17.91 40.44 -4.68
C ALA A 154 -17.56 41.01 -3.29
N GLY A 155 -16.57 40.44 -2.61
CA GLY A 155 -16.13 40.89 -1.28
C GLY A 155 -15.37 42.23 -1.25
N ALA A 156 -15.16 42.89 -2.40
CA ALA A 156 -14.56 44.22 -2.44
C ALA A 156 -15.51 45.31 -1.93
N ASP A 157 -16.82 45.07 -2.05
CA ASP A 157 -17.87 46.07 -1.80
C ASP A 157 -18.73 45.75 -0.57
N ASP A 158 -18.57 44.56 0.05
CA ASP A 158 -19.38 44.07 1.18
C ASP A 158 -18.53 43.20 2.14
N LEU A 159 -18.55 43.53 3.44
CA LEU A 159 -17.76 42.85 4.48
C LEU A 159 -18.28 41.44 4.83
N ASP A 160 -19.60 41.22 4.78
CA ASP A 160 -20.19 39.91 5.03
C ASP A 160 -19.93 38.98 3.84
N GLU A 161 -20.02 39.50 2.62
CA GLU A 161 -19.53 38.83 1.42
C GLU A 161 -18.03 38.55 1.52
N ALA A 162 -17.19 39.50 1.95
CA ALA A 162 -15.76 39.27 2.13
C ALA A 162 -15.44 38.12 3.10
N CYS A 163 -16.19 37.99 4.19
CA CYS A 163 -16.05 36.87 5.13
C CYS A 163 -16.46 35.53 4.49
N LEU A 164 -17.59 35.51 3.77
CA LEU A 164 -18.04 34.34 3.02
C LEU A 164 -17.01 33.88 1.97
N VAL A 165 -16.36 34.84 1.31
CA VAL A 165 -15.29 34.61 0.32
C VAL A 165 -14.09 33.91 0.94
N GLU A 166 -13.68 34.29 2.16
CA GLU A 166 -12.59 33.65 2.86
C GLU A 166 -12.91 32.20 3.26
N VAL A 167 -14.14 31.95 3.73
CA VAL A 167 -14.61 30.59 4.04
C VAL A 167 -14.59 29.72 2.79
N ILE A 168 -15.19 30.19 1.70
CA ILE A 168 -15.18 29.51 0.40
C ILE A 168 -13.74 29.22 -0.03
N ALA A 169 -12.84 30.20 0.02
CA ALA A 169 -11.46 30.02 -0.41
C ALA A 169 -10.69 28.99 0.44
N ARG A 170 -10.95 28.94 1.75
CA ARG A 170 -10.34 27.95 2.67
C ARG A 170 -10.86 26.54 2.41
N ASP A 171 -12.17 26.38 2.31
CA ASP A 171 -12.82 25.08 2.09
C ASP A 171 -12.44 24.52 0.73
N THR A 172 -12.44 25.37 -0.30
CA THR A 172 -11.98 25.03 -1.65
C THR A 172 -10.53 24.55 -1.65
N ARG A 173 -9.61 25.23 -0.94
CA ARG A 173 -8.21 24.81 -0.85
C ARG A 173 -8.08 23.43 -0.21
N THR A 174 -8.73 23.23 0.94
CA THR A 174 -8.67 21.96 1.67
C THR A 174 -9.23 20.80 0.84
N ALA A 175 -10.37 21.02 0.18
CA ALA A 175 -10.98 20.03 -0.70
C ALA A 175 -10.10 19.71 -1.91
N LEU A 176 -9.37 20.70 -2.44
CA LEU A 176 -8.46 20.53 -3.57
C LEU A 176 -7.20 19.74 -3.18
N ASP A 177 -6.56 20.08 -2.07
CA ASP A 177 -5.37 19.38 -1.59
C ASP A 177 -5.69 17.90 -1.31
N SER A 178 -6.84 17.64 -0.69
CA SER A 178 -7.34 16.27 -0.49
C SER A 178 -7.61 15.55 -1.81
N ALA A 179 -8.25 16.19 -2.79
CA ALA A 179 -8.56 15.58 -4.08
C ALA A 179 -7.30 15.30 -4.92
N LEU A 180 -6.32 16.20 -4.90
CA LEU A 180 -5.03 16.00 -5.57
C LEU A 180 -4.24 14.86 -4.93
N SER A 181 -4.18 14.81 -3.61
CA SER A 181 -3.53 13.71 -2.89
C SER A 181 -4.18 12.37 -3.22
N GLU A 182 -5.52 12.32 -3.23
CA GLU A 182 -6.27 11.11 -3.55
C GLU A 182 -6.05 10.65 -5.00
N VAL A 183 -6.14 11.54 -5.98
CA VAL A 183 -5.88 11.19 -7.40
C VAL A 183 -4.44 10.75 -7.61
N THR A 184 -3.49 11.42 -6.97
CA THR A 184 -2.07 11.03 -7.01
C THR A 184 -1.88 9.62 -6.47
N SER A 185 -2.45 9.33 -5.29
CA SER A 185 -2.39 8.01 -4.67
C SER A 185 -3.02 6.91 -5.54
N LEU A 186 -4.16 7.20 -6.19
CA LEU A 186 -4.83 6.25 -7.08
C LEU A 186 -4.02 5.96 -8.35
N VAL A 187 -3.46 6.99 -9.00
CA VAL A 187 -2.63 6.82 -10.20
C VAL A 187 -1.32 6.08 -9.86
N GLU A 188 -0.70 6.39 -8.72
CA GLU A 188 0.46 5.67 -8.21
C GLU A 188 0.12 4.20 -7.92
N ALA A 189 -0.97 3.94 -7.21
CA ALA A 189 -1.40 2.58 -6.91
C ALA A 189 -1.66 1.78 -8.20
N LEU A 190 -2.36 2.37 -9.17
CA LEU A 190 -2.62 1.71 -10.46
C LEU A 190 -1.33 1.41 -11.21
N THR A 191 -0.43 2.40 -11.36
CA THR A 191 0.84 2.20 -12.06
C THR A 191 1.75 1.22 -11.34
N ARG A 192 1.76 1.22 -10.00
CA ARG A 192 2.45 0.22 -9.17
C ARG A 192 1.96 -1.19 -9.49
N GLU A 193 0.65 -1.44 -9.47
CA GLU A 193 0.11 -2.77 -9.77
C GLU A 193 0.49 -3.24 -11.19
N LEU A 194 0.42 -2.34 -12.19
CA LEU A 194 0.84 -2.65 -13.56
C LEU A 194 2.33 -2.95 -13.66
N ARG A 195 3.18 -2.18 -12.97
CA ARG A 195 4.65 -2.39 -12.92
C ARG A 195 5.03 -3.69 -12.26
N ILE A 196 4.39 -4.05 -11.14
CA ILE A 196 4.57 -5.36 -10.51
C ILE A 196 4.34 -6.44 -11.55
N ILE A 197 3.20 -6.41 -12.26
CA ILE A 197 2.86 -7.42 -13.27
C ILE A 197 3.89 -7.49 -14.39
N VAL A 198 4.37 -6.35 -14.90
CA VAL A 198 5.40 -6.29 -15.95
C VAL A 198 6.71 -6.93 -15.49
N GLU A 199 7.12 -6.71 -14.24
CA GLU A 199 8.37 -7.24 -13.67
C GLU A 199 8.27 -8.70 -13.22
N LEU A 200 7.05 -9.26 -13.08
CA LEU A 200 6.91 -10.66 -12.69
C LEU A 200 7.60 -11.57 -13.74
N PRO A 201 8.58 -12.40 -13.35
CA PRO A 201 9.21 -13.36 -14.26
C PRO A 201 8.18 -14.36 -14.84
N GLY A 202 7.02 -14.49 -14.18
CA GLY A 202 5.90 -15.32 -14.61
C GLY A 202 6.20 -16.81 -14.45
N ARG A 203 5.27 -17.68 -14.84
CA ARG A 203 5.42 -19.14 -14.75
C ARG A 203 6.35 -19.71 -15.85
N GLY A 204 7.48 -19.05 -16.09
CA GLY A 204 8.42 -19.35 -17.18
C GLY A 204 9.15 -20.68 -17.08
N THR A 205 9.10 -21.35 -15.93
CA THR A 205 9.75 -22.65 -15.67
C THR A 205 8.89 -23.86 -16.05
N LEU A 206 7.65 -23.67 -16.52
CA LEU A 206 6.79 -24.77 -16.96
C LEU A 206 6.94 -25.03 -18.47
N PRO A 207 7.17 -26.29 -18.92
CA PRO A 207 7.26 -26.61 -20.33
C PRO A 207 5.94 -26.32 -21.05
N LEU A 208 6.01 -25.49 -22.10
CA LEU A 208 5.03 -25.29 -23.19
C LEU A 208 3.55 -25.43 -22.83
N SER A 209 3.09 -24.77 -21.76
CA SER A 209 1.66 -24.73 -21.39
C SER A 209 1.03 -23.39 -21.79
N GLY A 210 -0.28 -23.38 -22.11
CA GLY A 210 -1.05 -22.15 -22.38
C GLY A 210 -0.88 -21.07 -21.31
N LYS A 211 -0.61 -21.47 -20.05
CA LYS A 211 -0.27 -20.56 -18.94
C LYS A 211 0.93 -19.65 -19.20
N ARG A 212 1.94 -20.08 -19.97
CA ARG A 212 3.09 -19.24 -20.35
C ARG A 212 2.66 -18.14 -21.31
N LYS A 213 1.92 -18.50 -22.36
CA LYS A 213 1.36 -17.56 -23.35
C LYS A 213 0.45 -16.52 -22.66
N ASP A 214 -0.33 -17.00 -21.70
CA ASP A 214 -1.23 -16.18 -20.90
C ASP A 214 -0.48 -15.16 -20.02
N SER A 215 0.60 -15.56 -19.35
CA SER A 215 1.44 -14.62 -18.57
C SER A 215 2.11 -13.56 -19.43
N THR A 216 2.52 -13.91 -20.65
CA THR A 216 3.10 -12.96 -21.60
C THR A 216 2.07 -11.96 -22.11
N ALA A 217 0.85 -12.40 -22.46
CA ALA A 217 -0.22 -11.51 -22.90
C ALA A 217 -0.60 -10.50 -21.80
N VAL A 218 -0.75 -10.95 -20.55
CA VAL A 218 -1.03 -10.06 -19.41
C VAL A 218 0.06 -9.02 -19.20
N ARG A 219 1.33 -9.43 -19.30
CA ARG A 219 2.46 -8.49 -19.23
C ARG A 219 2.45 -7.49 -20.36
N GLN A 220 2.15 -7.91 -21.59
CA GLN A 220 2.09 -7.02 -22.74
C GLN A 220 0.95 -6.01 -22.62
N THR A 221 -0.24 -6.44 -22.21
CA THR A 221 -1.37 -5.54 -21.91
C THR A 221 -1.01 -4.57 -20.79
N SER A 222 -0.39 -5.05 -19.72
CA SER A 222 0.02 -4.20 -18.59
C SER A 222 1.10 -3.20 -18.99
N ALA A 223 2.05 -3.61 -19.84
CA ALA A 223 3.08 -2.73 -20.38
C ALA A 223 2.49 -1.63 -21.27
N GLY A 224 1.52 -1.97 -22.14
CA GLY A 224 0.82 -0.98 -22.95
C GLY A 224 -0.01 0.00 -22.11
N LEU A 225 -0.71 -0.49 -21.08
CA LEU A 225 -1.41 0.38 -20.11
C LEU A 225 -0.43 1.27 -19.36
N LEU A 226 0.70 0.71 -18.93
CA LEU A 226 1.73 1.47 -18.23
C LEU A 226 2.30 2.55 -19.14
N GLU A 227 2.68 2.25 -20.37
CA GLU A 227 3.16 3.23 -21.36
C GLU A 227 2.17 4.39 -21.53
N ALA A 228 0.87 4.08 -21.56
CA ALA A 228 -0.18 5.08 -21.71
C ALA A 228 -0.44 5.91 -20.43
N ILE A 229 -0.25 5.35 -19.24
CA ILE A 229 -0.56 6.02 -17.96
C ILE A 229 0.70 6.64 -17.33
N GLN A 230 1.89 6.17 -17.67
CA GLN A 230 3.16 6.57 -17.08
C GLN A 230 3.45 8.08 -17.19
N PRO A 231 3.18 8.76 -18.32
CA PRO A 231 3.34 10.20 -18.40
C PRO A 231 2.49 10.94 -17.36
N LEU A 232 1.30 10.41 -17.04
CA LEU A 232 0.39 10.98 -16.06
C LEU A 232 0.93 10.81 -14.65
N ALA A 233 1.38 9.59 -14.32
CA ALA A 233 2.01 9.31 -13.04
C ALA A 233 3.25 10.18 -12.83
N ASN A 234 4.14 10.28 -13.83
CA ASN A 234 5.36 11.07 -13.75
C ASN A 234 5.12 12.58 -13.54
N ALA A 235 4.04 13.09 -14.10
CA ALA A 235 3.70 14.50 -13.98
C ALA A 235 3.05 14.85 -12.64
N LEU A 236 2.27 13.93 -12.06
CA LEU A 236 1.77 14.07 -10.68
C LEU A 236 2.90 13.90 -9.67
N ARG A 237 3.78 12.93 -9.92
CA ARG A 237 4.95 12.66 -9.08
C ARG A 237 6.12 12.11 -9.90
N PRO A 238 7.30 12.77 -9.83
CA PRO A 238 8.50 12.25 -10.46
C PRO A 238 8.81 10.81 -9.97
N PRO A 239 9.39 9.95 -10.84
CA PRO A 239 9.72 8.59 -10.46
C PRO A 239 10.68 8.57 -9.27
N ALA A 240 10.38 7.70 -8.30
CA ALA A 240 11.26 7.45 -7.17
C ALA A 240 12.65 6.99 -7.66
N PRO A 241 13.73 7.37 -6.94
CA PRO A 241 15.08 6.90 -7.27
C PRO A 241 15.15 5.37 -7.14
N PRO A 242 16.11 4.72 -7.82
CA PRO A 242 16.38 3.29 -7.62
C PRO A 242 16.63 2.98 -6.15
N LEU A 243 16.29 1.76 -5.71
CA LEU A 243 16.55 1.31 -4.34
C LEU A 243 18.05 1.46 -4.01
N GLU A 244 18.35 2.12 -2.89
CA GLU A 244 19.69 2.16 -2.33
C GLU A 244 20.10 0.80 -1.72
N VAL A 245 21.40 0.69 -1.46
CA VAL A 245 22.11 -0.56 -1.15
C VAL A 245 21.59 -1.21 0.12
N LEU A 246 21.43 -2.53 0.05
CA LEU A 246 21.02 -3.38 1.15
C LEU A 246 22.14 -3.51 2.20
N ASP A 247 21.84 -3.27 3.48
CA ASP A 247 22.81 -3.40 4.58
C ASP A 247 23.33 -4.84 4.70
N ALA A 248 22.45 -5.84 4.49
CA ALA A 248 22.81 -7.25 4.53
C ALA A 248 21.84 -8.17 3.77
N VAL A 249 22.36 -9.32 3.31
CA VAL A 249 21.58 -10.44 2.75
C VAL A 249 21.80 -11.68 3.59
N CYS A 250 20.73 -12.35 3.97
CA CYS A 250 20.72 -13.66 4.61
C CYS A 250 20.04 -14.67 3.65
N ALA A 251 20.81 -15.21 2.71
CA ALA A 251 20.33 -16.07 1.64
C ALA A 251 21.37 -17.16 1.27
N PRO A 252 20.93 -18.31 0.72
CA PRO A 252 21.85 -19.27 0.13
C PRO A 252 22.61 -18.64 -1.06
N GLU A 253 23.91 -18.92 -1.20
CA GLU A 253 24.76 -18.34 -2.27
C GLU A 253 24.23 -18.63 -3.69
N SER A 254 23.53 -19.74 -3.88
CA SER A 254 22.96 -20.12 -5.18
C SER A 254 21.67 -19.39 -5.55
N LEU A 255 21.13 -18.53 -4.68
CA LEU A 255 19.87 -17.83 -4.93
C LEU A 255 20.09 -16.55 -5.73
N ASP A 256 19.40 -16.43 -6.87
CA ASP A 256 19.33 -15.19 -7.63
C ASP A 256 18.38 -14.19 -6.96
N LEU A 257 18.93 -13.06 -6.51
CA LEU A 257 18.22 -11.99 -5.79
C LEU A 257 17.54 -10.99 -6.72
N GLU A 258 18.02 -10.87 -7.96
CA GLU A 258 17.60 -9.85 -8.91
C GLU A 258 16.08 -9.87 -9.17
N PRO A 259 15.43 -11.03 -9.38
CA PRO A 259 13.97 -11.09 -9.58
C PRO A 259 13.18 -10.59 -8.37
N TYR A 260 13.70 -10.80 -7.15
CA TYR A 260 13.03 -10.35 -5.93
C TYR A 260 13.13 -8.84 -5.77
N LEU A 261 14.31 -8.27 -5.96
CA LEU A 261 14.54 -6.83 -5.86
C LEU A 261 13.71 -6.04 -6.89
N ARG A 262 13.60 -6.56 -8.13
CA ARG A 262 12.80 -5.95 -9.21
C ARG A 262 11.32 -5.83 -8.88
N VAL A 263 10.78 -6.79 -8.14
CA VAL A 263 9.38 -6.79 -7.73
C VAL A 263 9.21 -6.01 -6.42
N LEU A 264 10.10 -6.22 -5.45
CA LEU A 264 10.04 -5.62 -4.11
C LEU A 264 10.10 -4.09 -4.13
N ARG A 265 10.88 -3.49 -5.05
CA ARG A 265 10.94 -2.02 -5.19
C ARG A 265 9.59 -1.35 -5.39
N TRP A 266 8.61 -2.07 -5.94
CA TRP A 266 7.28 -1.53 -6.17
C TRP A 266 6.38 -1.62 -4.95
N PHE A 267 6.76 -2.41 -3.94
CA PHE A 267 6.04 -2.49 -2.68
C PHE A 267 6.48 -1.47 -1.65
N LEU A 268 7.67 -0.88 -1.82
CA LEU A 268 8.18 0.15 -0.92
C LEU A 268 7.48 1.48 -1.16
N ASP A 269 7.16 2.17 -0.06
CA ASP A 269 6.66 3.53 -0.07
C ASP A 269 7.81 4.51 -0.39
N ASP A 270 7.48 5.73 -0.79
CA ASP A 270 8.51 6.72 -1.11
C ASP A 270 9.34 7.10 0.12
N GLY A 271 10.65 7.00 -0.02
CA GLY A 271 11.60 7.22 1.08
C GLY A 271 11.70 6.04 2.05
N GLU A 272 10.96 4.94 1.83
CA GLU A 272 11.18 3.68 2.55
C GLU A 272 12.46 3.02 2.03
N THR A 273 13.34 2.65 2.97
CA THR A 273 14.64 2.06 2.66
C THR A 273 14.65 0.58 2.99
N LEU A 274 15.08 -0.24 2.02
CA LEU A 274 15.25 -1.66 2.23
C LEU A 274 16.56 -1.92 2.95
N ARG A 275 16.50 -2.45 4.18
CA ARG A 275 17.67 -2.67 5.03
C ARG A 275 18.24 -4.08 4.89
N VAL A 276 17.39 -5.10 5.00
CA VAL A 276 17.86 -6.51 4.96
C VAL A 276 16.89 -7.41 4.21
N LEU A 277 17.45 -8.38 3.48
CA LEU A 277 16.72 -9.50 2.90
C LEU A 277 17.09 -10.81 3.58
N GLY A 278 16.09 -11.61 3.93
CA GLY A 278 16.23 -12.93 4.51
C GLY A 278 15.41 -13.98 3.75
N PHE A 279 15.94 -15.18 3.65
CA PHE A 279 15.31 -16.29 2.94
C PHE A 279 15.19 -17.55 3.81
N PRO A 280 14.35 -17.52 4.86
CA PRO A 280 14.16 -18.68 5.74
C PRO A 280 13.31 -19.80 5.12
N ASP A 281 13.53 -21.01 5.63
CA ASP A 281 12.68 -22.17 5.48
C ASP A 281 11.61 -22.17 6.58
N GLN A 282 10.38 -21.78 6.25
CA GLN A 282 9.24 -22.01 7.14
C GLN A 282 8.62 -23.39 6.86
N PRO A 283 8.53 -24.32 7.84
CA PRO A 283 7.74 -25.53 7.69
C PRO A 283 6.25 -25.14 7.66
N GLU A 284 5.53 -25.57 6.63
CA GLU A 284 4.08 -25.34 6.56
C GLU A 284 3.37 -26.22 7.61
N ALA A 285 2.35 -25.68 8.27
CA ALA A 285 1.34 -26.51 8.90
C ALA A 285 0.69 -27.34 7.79
N SER A 286 0.78 -28.66 7.91
CA SER A 286 0.36 -29.63 6.89
C SER A 286 -1.11 -29.44 6.50
N ASP A 287 -1.35 -28.99 5.26
CA ASP A 287 -2.68 -29.00 4.63
C ASP A 287 -2.93 -30.42 4.06
N PRO A 288 -3.95 -31.17 4.52
CA PRO A 288 -4.16 -32.58 4.17
C PRO A 288 -4.27 -32.87 2.66
N LEU A 289 -4.67 -31.87 1.86
CA LEU A 289 -4.89 -31.99 0.42
C LEU A 289 -3.58 -32.00 -0.40
N SER A 290 -2.46 -31.59 0.18
CA SER A 290 -1.15 -31.54 -0.49
C SER A 290 -0.48 -32.92 -0.63
N SER A 291 -0.92 -33.90 0.15
CA SER A 291 -0.35 -35.25 0.18
C SER A 291 -0.77 -36.10 -1.03
N ILE A 292 -1.95 -35.83 -1.61
CA ILE A 292 -2.54 -36.66 -2.68
C ILE A 292 -1.99 -36.28 -4.07
N LEU A 293 -1.55 -35.02 -4.25
CA LEU A 293 -0.94 -34.55 -5.51
C LEU A 293 0.55 -34.89 -5.66
N ASN A 294 1.23 -35.26 -4.57
CA ASN A 294 2.67 -35.59 -4.60
C ASN A 294 2.99 -36.95 -5.25
N GLY A 295 2.00 -37.84 -5.40
CA GLY A 295 2.21 -39.18 -5.97
C GLY A 295 2.63 -39.18 -7.45
N ALA A 296 2.16 -38.21 -8.24
CA ALA A 296 2.48 -38.11 -9.67
C ALA A 296 3.65 -37.14 -9.98
N MET A 297 3.92 -36.16 -9.12
CA MET A 297 5.07 -35.25 -9.27
C MET A 297 6.37 -35.79 -8.63
N GLY A 298 6.29 -36.82 -7.79
CA GLY A 298 7.43 -37.37 -7.05
C GLY A 298 8.58 -37.91 -7.91
N LYS A 299 8.33 -38.22 -9.19
CA LYS A 299 9.39 -38.66 -10.13
C LYS A 299 10.10 -37.51 -10.87
N LEU A 300 9.58 -36.29 -10.81
CA LEU A 300 10.26 -35.08 -11.31
C LEU A 300 11.00 -34.32 -10.20
N ALA A 301 10.73 -34.64 -8.93
CA ALA A 301 11.38 -34.03 -7.77
C ALA A 301 12.82 -34.55 -7.52
N ALA A 302 13.19 -35.72 -8.06
CA ALA A 302 14.50 -36.32 -7.86
C ALA A 302 15.65 -35.65 -8.63
N ALA A 303 15.35 -34.67 -9.51
CA ALA A 303 16.34 -33.81 -10.16
C ALA A 303 16.40 -32.40 -9.53
N ARG A 304 15.78 -32.21 -8.37
CA ARG A 304 15.58 -30.92 -7.70
C ARG A 304 16.31 -30.88 -6.35
N ASP A 305 17.58 -31.26 -6.33
CA ASP A 305 18.44 -31.02 -5.17
C ASP A 305 18.64 -29.51 -4.99
N LYS A 306 18.46 -29.05 -3.74
CA LYS A 306 18.30 -27.67 -3.24
C LYS A 306 16.86 -27.15 -3.30
N ALA A 307 16.12 -27.45 -2.23
CA ALA A 307 14.81 -26.83 -1.98
C ALA A 307 15.00 -25.30 -1.89
N PRO A 308 14.39 -24.50 -2.77
CA PRO A 308 14.49 -23.05 -2.68
C PRO A 308 13.85 -22.60 -1.37
N ALA A 309 14.49 -21.63 -0.70
CA ALA A 309 13.95 -20.96 0.47
C ALA A 309 12.46 -20.66 0.27
N LYS A 310 11.63 -21.05 1.24
CA LYS A 310 10.17 -20.99 1.08
C LYS A 310 9.60 -19.60 1.32
N THR A 311 10.33 -18.77 2.08
CA THR A 311 9.84 -17.48 2.54
C THR A 311 10.86 -16.39 2.22
N LEU A 312 10.37 -15.28 1.68
CA LEU A 312 11.07 -14.00 1.59
C LEU A 312 10.72 -13.20 2.85
N VAL A 313 11.73 -12.64 3.50
CA VAL A 313 11.60 -11.65 4.57
C VAL A 313 12.37 -10.41 4.12
N ALA A 314 11.69 -9.30 3.95
CA ALA A 314 12.30 -8.01 3.64
C ALA A 314 12.07 -7.06 4.81
N VAL A 315 13.14 -6.52 5.37
CA VAL A 315 13.11 -5.58 6.50
C VAL A 315 13.41 -4.19 5.98
N THR A 316 12.52 -3.26 6.22
CA THR A 316 12.68 -1.84 5.89
C THR A 316 12.83 -1.01 7.17
N ASP A 317 13.08 0.28 7.00
CA ASP A 317 13.01 1.27 8.09
C ASP A 317 11.58 1.55 8.60
N ARG A 318 10.54 0.91 8.03
CA ARG A 318 9.12 1.12 8.40
C ARG A 318 8.37 -0.16 8.74
N ARG A 319 8.69 -1.28 8.10
CA ARG A 319 7.98 -2.56 8.27
C ARG A 319 8.81 -3.77 7.86
N ILE A 320 8.29 -4.93 8.21
CA ILE A 320 8.78 -6.23 7.76
C ILE A 320 7.75 -6.81 6.80
N ILE A 321 8.17 -7.08 5.57
CA ILE A 321 7.37 -7.71 4.53
C ILE A 321 7.74 -9.18 4.47
N THR A 322 6.75 -10.07 4.56
CA THR A 322 6.95 -11.51 4.34
C THR A 322 6.12 -12.01 3.16
N ALA A 323 6.69 -12.93 2.39
CA ALA A 323 6.00 -13.55 1.25
C ALA A 323 6.49 -14.99 1.04
N LYS A 324 5.70 -15.83 0.37
CA LYS A 324 6.25 -17.11 -0.13
C LYS A 324 7.01 -16.81 -1.42
N THR A 325 8.24 -17.31 -1.56
CA THR A 325 9.12 -16.97 -2.70
C THR A 325 8.47 -17.26 -4.05
N ASN A 326 7.85 -18.45 -4.19
CA ASN A 326 7.16 -18.83 -5.42
C ASN A 326 5.95 -17.95 -5.73
N THR A 327 5.08 -17.67 -4.75
CA THR A 327 3.88 -16.84 -5.00
C THR A 327 4.26 -15.38 -5.22
N PHE A 328 5.31 -14.89 -4.56
CA PHE A 328 5.85 -13.56 -4.78
C PHE A 328 6.33 -13.36 -6.22
N LEU A 329 7.15 -14.29 -6.74
CA LEU A 329 7.67 -14.19 -8.11
C LEU A 329 6.63 -14.56 -9.20
N GLU A 330 5.65 -15.39 -8.89
CA GLU A 330 4.60 -15.75 -9.85
C GLU A 330 3.46 -14.72 -9.91
N GLN A 331 3.15 -14.06 -8.79
CA GLN A 331 1.90 -13.31 -8.60
C GLN A 331 2.08 -11.92 -7.96
N GLY A 332 3.25 -11.63 -7.39
CA GLY A 332 3.49 -10.41 -6.62
C GLY A 332 2.76 -10.41 -5.27
N GLU A 333 2.47 -11.58 -4.71
CA GLU A 333 1.67 -11.68 -3.49
C GLU A 333 2.54 -11.54 -2.23
N ILE A 334 2.22 -10.54 -1.40
CA ILE A 334 2.73 -10.40 -0.04
C ILE A 334 1.82 -11.19 0.89
N ARG A 335 2.43 -11.97 1.80
CA ARG A 335 1.71 -12.72 2.83
C ARG A 335 1.36 -11.85 4.03
N GLN A 336 2.31 -11.04 4.48
CA GLN A 336 2.15 -10.25 5.69
C GLN A 336 3.05 -9.02 5.68
N GLU A 337 2.54 -7.93 6.25
CA GLU A 337 3.29 -6.71 6.53
C GLU A 337 3.18 -6.40 8.02
N ILE A 338 4.32 -6.27 8.69
CA ILE A 338 4.41 -6.03 10.14
C ILE A 338 5.11 -4.69 10.35
N PRO A 339 4.42 -3.64 10.81
CA PRO A 339 5.07 -2.38 11.15
C PRO A 339 6.19 -2.60 12.18
N ILE A 340 7.35 -1.96 12.01
CA ILE A 340 8.49 -2.16 12.93
C ILE A 340 8.13 -1.81 14.38
N GLU A 341 7.21 -0.87 14.58
CA GLU A 341 6.67 -0.45 15.88
C GLU A 341 5.94 -1.58 16.64
N ARG A 342 5.56 -2.66 15.95
CA ARG A 342 4.91 -3.83 16.55
C ARG A 342 5.91 -4.88 17.04
N VAL A 343 7.19 -4.74 16.73
CA VAL A 343 8.23 -5.68 17.16
C VAL A 343 8.48 -5.51 18.66
N ARG A 344 8.24 -6.57 19.44
CA ARG A 344 8.43 -6.57 20.90
C ARG A 344 9.73 -7.22 21.30
N TYR A 345 10.07 -8.33 20.64
CA TYR A 345 11.25 -9.10 20.97
C TYR A 345 11.75 -9.86 19.75
N VAL A 346 13.07 -9.96 19.61
CA VAL A 346 13.74 -10.78 18.59
C VAL A 346 14.78 -11.65 19.27
N ARG A 347 14.82 -12.93 18.90
CA ARG A 347 15.83 -13.85 19.40
C ARG A 347 16.47 -14.62 18.27
N ALA A 348 17.77 -14.49 18.11
CA ALA A 348 18.56 -15.42 17.32
C ALA A 348 18.87 -16.68 18.15
N ALA A 349 18.55 -17.84 17.59
CA ALA A 349 18.99 -19.14 18.07
C ALA A 349 19.99 -19.70 17.06
N THR A 350 21.21 -19.15 17.07
CA THR A 350 22.35 -19.65 16.30
C THR A 350 23.11 -20.68 17.12
N SER A 351 23.41 -21.84 16.53
CA SER A 351 24.14 -22.91 17.21
C SER A 351 25.62 -22.89 16.79
N ARG A 352 26.52 -23.25 17.74
CA ARG A 352 27.95 -23.43 17.45
C ARG A 352 28.24 -24.69 16.64
N ASP A 353 27.30 -25.63 16.57
CA ASP A 353 27.41 -26.83 15.76
C ASP A 353 26.95 -26.53 14.32
N LYS A 354 27.88 -26.70 13.37
CA LYS A 354 27.65 -26.49 11.93
C LYS A 354 26.54 -27.38 11.35
N SER A 355 26.06 -28.38 12.07
CA SER A 355 24.99 -29.29 11.62
C SER A 355 23.58 -28.84 11.99
N SER A 356 23.42 -27.85 12.88
CA SER A 356 22.13 -27.41 13.40
C SER A 356 21.60 -26.16 12.71
N ARG A 357 20.30 -26.16 12.38
CA ARG A 357 19.61 -25.04 11.72
C ARG A 357 19.50 -23.85 12.65
N SER A 358 20.03 -22.72 12.22
CA SER A 358 19.85 -21.44 12.90
C SER A 358 18.42 -20.96 12.76
N ALA A 359 17.92 -20.24 13.76
CA ALA A 359 16.57 -19.71 13.75
C ALA A 359 16.50 -18.28 14.29
N ILE A 360 15.49 -17.52 13.86
CA ILE A 360 15.11 -16.23 14.43
C ILE A 360 13.66 -16.34 14.90
N ASP A 361 13.42 -16.04 16.16
CA ASP A 361 12.08 -15.84 16.71
C ASP A 361 11.78 -14.33 16.73
N LEU A 362 10.72 -13.91 16.05
CA LEU A 362 10.16 -12.57 16.05
C LEU A 362 8.84 -12.59 16.83
N ILE A 363 8.78 -11.83 17.92
CA ILE A 363 7.60 -11.70 18.77
C ILE A 363 7.01 -10.31 18.57
N THR A 364 5.75 -10.27 18.17
CA THR A 364 4.94 -9.05 18.20
C THR A 364 3.92 -9.13 19.33
N ARG A 365 3.05 -8.13 19.44
CA ARG A 365 1.94 -8.17 20.40
C ARG A 365 1.00 -9.36 20.19
N ASP A 366 0.75 -9.72 18.94
CA ASP A 366 -0.36 -10.61 18.57
C ASP A 366 0.13 -11.98 18.08
N GLU A 367 1.42 -12.12 17.76
CA GLU A 367 1.95 -13.32 17.12
C GLU A 367 3.43 -13.58 17.45
N ASN A 368 3.80 -14.87 17.38
CA ASN A 368 5.18 -15.34 17.46
C ASN A 368 5.54 -16.01 16.15
N ILE A 369 6.48 -15.43 15.41
CA ILE A 369 6.93 -15.92 14.12
C ILE A 369 8.32 -16.52 14.29
N ARG A 370 8.49 -17.78 13.88
CA ARG A 370 9.78 -18.46 13.90
C ARG A 370 10.26 -18.76 12.49
N TRP A 371 11.41 -18.20 12.14
CA TRP A 371 12.11 -18.42 10.88
C TRP A 371 13.28 -19.36 11.09
N HIS A 372 13.36 -20.44 10.32
CA HIS A 372 14.52 -21.33 10.34
C HIS A 372 15.34 -21.09 9.08
N PHE A 373 16.66 -21.16 9.19
CA PHE A 373 17.59 -20.95 8.09
C PHE A 373 18.23 -22.28 7.70
N GLN A 374 18.58 -22.39 6.41
CA GLN A 374 19.30 -23.56 5.90
C GLN A 374 20.71 -23.62 6.50
N VAL A 375 21.27 -24.83 6.54
CA VAL A 375 22.56 -25.10 7.19
C VAL A 375 23.73 -24.48 6.41
N ASP A 376 23.54 -24.20 5.12
CA ASP A 376 24.51 -23.54 4.25
C ASP A 376 24.52 -22.01 4.37
N ILE A 377 23.58 -21.42 5.14
CA ILE A 377 23.57 -19.98 5.45
C ILE A 377 24.49 -19.72 6.65
N GLU A 378 25.43 -18.78 6.52
CA GLU A 378 26.35 -18.45 7.60
C GLU A 378 25.62 -17.84 8.80
N ASN A 379 26.00 -18.25 10.02
CA ASN A 379 25.44 -17.71 11.25
C ASN A 379 25.61 -16.18 11.36
N THR A 380 26.69 -15.63 10.81
CA THR A 380 26.95 -14.19 10.73
C THR A 380 25.85 -13.45 9.97
N GLN A 381 25.33 -14.02 8.88
CA GLN A 381 24.22 -13.44 8.12
C GLN A 381 22.92 -13.49 8.92
N VAL A 382 22.65 -14.60 9.61
CA VAL A 382 21.48 -14.76 10.49
C VAL A 382 21.55 -13.78 11.66
N ASP A 383 22.71 -13.64 12.29
CA ASP A 383 22.95 -12.72 13.39
C ASP A 383 22.80 -11.26 12.93
N THR A 384 23.23 -10.92 11.70
CA THR A 384 23.06 -9.57 11.13
C THR A 384 21.59 -9.24 10.88
N LEU A 385 20.83 -10.18 10.30
CA LEU A 385 19.38 -10.04 10.12
C LEU A 385 18.68 -9.88 11.49
N ALA A 386 19.06 -10.67 12.48
CA ALA A 386 18.51 -10.56 13.82
C ALA A 386 18.86 -9.22 14.50
N ALA A 387 20.06 -8.70 14.28
CA ALA A 387 20.49 -7.40 14.80
C ALA A 387 19.65 -6.25 14.22
N VAL A 388 19.44 -6.22 12.90
CA VAL A 388 18.61 -5.19 12.26
C VAL A 388 17.15 -5.25 12.75
N LEU A 389 16.60 -6.46 12.94
CA LEU A 389 15.28 -6.62 13.55
C LEU A 389 15.27 -6.17 15.01
N ALA A 390 16.35 -6.42 15.76
CA ALA A 390 16.48 -6.07 17.16
C ALA A 390 16.53 -4.55 17.41
N GLU A 391 17.06 -3.76 16.47
CA GLU A 391 17.04 -2.30 16.53
C GLU A 391 15.61 -1.73 16.60
N SER A 392 14.64 -2.46 16.06
CA SER A 392 13.22 -2.09 16.08
C SER A 392 12.49 -2.53 17.35
N MET A 393 13.15 -3.22 18.31
CA MET A 393 12.47 -3.68 19.53
C MET A 393 12.01 -2.49 20.38
N THR A 394 10.70 -2.37 20.56
CA THR A 394 10.12 -1.39 21.46
C THR A 394 8.87 -1.96 22.12
N ILE A 395 8.76 -1.77 23.44
CA ILE A 395 7.53 -1.97 24.19
C ILE A 395 6.95 -0.57 24.48
N PRO A 396 5.83 -0.19 23.83
CA PRO A 396 5.19 1.10 24.05
C PRO A 396 4.84 1.33 25.53
N ASP A 397 4.94 2.57 26.00
CA ASP A 397 4.73 2.91 27.42
C ASP A 397 3.36 2.48 27.93
N ILE A 398 2.31 2.62 27.11
CA ILE A 398 0.95 2.17 27.44
C ILE A 398 0.92 0.66 27.73
N GLU A 399 1.62 -0.14 26.93
CA GLU A 399 1.68 -1.60 27.13
C GLU A 399 2.54 -1.95 28.36
N ARG A 400 3.61 -1.20 28.60
CA ARG A 400 4.47 -1.34 29.78
C ARG A 400 3.69 -1.05 31.06
N GLU A 401 2.93 0.04 31.10
CA GLU A 401 2.09 0.43 32.23
C GLU A 401 0.98 -0.59 32.49
N GLU A 402 0.37 -1.14 31.44
CA GLU A 402 -0.62 -2.21 31.56
C GLU A 402 0.00 -3.50 32.14
N LEU A 403 1.20 -3.88 31.68
CA LEU A 403 1.92 -5.03 32.24
C LEU A 403 2.27 -4.82 33.71
N GLN A 404 2.70 -3.62 34.09
CA GLN A 404 2.95 -3.26 35.49
C GLN A 404 1.65 -3.32 36.32
N ARG A 405 0.55 -2.74 35.84
CA ARG A 405 -0.76 -2.80 36.50
C ARG A 405 -1.24 -4.24 36.72
N ARG A 406 -1.10 -5.12 35.72
CA ARG A 406 -1.42 -6.55 35.85
C ARG A 406 -0.54 -7.27 36.86
N SER A 407 0.76 -6.98 36.86
CA SER A 407 1.70 -7.53 37.84
C SER A 407 1.29 -7.13 39.26
N HIS A 408 1.00 -5.85 39.50
CA HIS A 408 0.56 -5.36 40.80
C HIS A 408 -0.80 -5.95 41.24
N ALA A 409 -1.75 -6.12 40.32
CA ALA A 409 -3.04 -6.76 40.61
C ALA A 409 -2.89 -8.25 40.98
N ALA A 410 -2.01 -8.99 40.28
CA ALA A 410 -1.73 -10.40 40.58
C ALA A 410 -1.05 -10.58 41.94
N ILE A 411 -0.13 -9.68 42.29
CA ILE A 411 0.55 -9.68 43.61
C ILE A 411 -0.44 -9.31 44.73
N GLY A 412 -1.34 -8.35 44.49
CA GLY A 412 -2.37 -7.95 45.48
C GLY A 412 -3.38 -9.04 45.81
N ALA A 413 -3.79 -9.84 44.81
CA ALA A 413 -4.71 -10.97 45.00
C ALA A 413 -4.08 -12.13 45.79
N GLY A 414 -2.75 -12.32 45.71
CA GLY A 414 -2.02 -13.31 46.50
C GLY A 414 -1.89 -12.98 47.98
N SER A 415 -2.00 -11.69 48.38
CA SER A 415 -1.87 -11.29 49.79
C SER A 415 -3.18 -11.31 50.60
N LYS A 416 -4.33 -11.55 49.94
CA LYS A 416 -5.64 -11.64 50.61
C LYS A 416 -6.03 -13.04 51.07
N GLY A 417 -5.12 -14.01 50.92
CA GLY A 417 -5.33 -15.42 51.23
C GLY A 417 -4.62 -15.88 52.51
N GLU A 418 -4.42 -15.03 53.51
CA GLU A 418 -4.10 -15.49 54.86
C GLU A 418 -4.44 -14.41 55.88
N ILE A 419 -4.84 -14.84 57.08
CA ILE A 419 -5.19 -14.05 58.27
C ILE A 419 -6.69 -13.77 58.45
N VAL A 420 -7.39 -14.80 58.95
CA VAL A 420 -8.35 -14.70 60.07
C VAL A 420 -8.00 -15.91 60.96
N GLY A 421 -7.26 -15.77 62.07
CA GLY A 421 -7.79 -15.51 63.43
C GLY A 421 -8.61 -16.71 63.93
N THR A 422 -8.42 -17.35 65.10
CA THR A 422 -7.88 -16.90 66.38
C THR A 422 -7.94 -18.08 67.39
N THR A 423 -6.92 -18.17 68.26
CA THR A 423 -6.98 -18.51 69.71
C THR A 423 -7.37 -19.92 70.24
N SER A 424 -6.36 -20.59 70.80
CA SER A 424 -6.23 -21.29 72.10
C SER A 424 -7.45 -21.90 72.82
N THR A 425 -7.39 -23.21 73.13
CA THR A 425 -7.81 -23.81 74.43
C THR A 425 -7.11 -25.18 74.67
N GLU A 426 -6.81 -25.42 75.94
CA GLU A 426 -5.97 -26.44 76.61
C GLU A 426 -6.50 -27.90 76.68
N PRO A 427 -5.73 -28.85 77.28
CA PRO A 427 -5.86 -30.31 77.11
C PRO A 427 -6.53 -31.05 78.29
N THR A 428 -7.18 -32.20 78.03
CA THR A 428 -7.35 -33.35 78.96
C THR A 428 -7.89 -34.52 78.12
N GLY A 429 -7.22 -35.66 77.95
CA GLY A 429 -7.14 -36.76 78.92
C GLY A 429 -8.20 -37.83 78.60
N SER A 430 -7.80 -39.02 78.18
CA SER A 430 -8.62 -40.23 78.38
C SER A 430 -7.74 -41.47 78.45
N GLU A 431 -7.95 -42.20 79.53
CA GLU A 431 -7.20 -43.32 80.04
C GLU A 431 -7.31 -44.58 79.17
N ALA A 432 -6.25 -45.37 79.24
CA ALA A 432 -6.24 -46.77 78.87
C ALA A 432 -6.79 -47.61 80.03
N THR A 433 -7.70 -48.55 79.73
CA THR A 433 -7.84 -49.85 80.40
C THR A 433 -8.68 -50.70 79.44
N THR A 434 -8.32 -51.92 79.06
CA THR A 434 -8.28 -53.09 79.95
C THR A 434 -7.49 -54.25 79.34
N GLY A 435 -6.68 -54.89 80.18
CA GLY A 435 -6.25 -56.28 80.03
C GLY A 435 -6.10 -56.90 81.41
N ILE A 436 -7.04 -57.78 81.78
CA ILE A 436 -7.11 -58.52 83.04
C ILE A 436 -6.69 -59.98 82.78
N ALA A 437 -5.93 -60.52 83.76
CA ALA A 437 -5.69 -61.93 84.14
C ALA A 437 -4.97 -62.84 83.11
N GLU A 438 -3.99 -63.68 83.46
CA GLU A 438 -3.55 -64.30 84.74
C GLU A 438 -2.04 -64.14 84.97
#